data_AF-A0A5N5TGX0-F1
#
_entry.id   AF-A0A5N5TGX0-F1
#
_cell.length_a   1.000
_cell.length_b   1.000
_cell.length_c   1.000
_cell.angle_alpha   90.00
_cell.angle_beta   90.00
_cell.angle_gamma   90.00
#
_symmetry.space_group_name_H-M   'P 1'
#
loop_
_entity.id
_entity.type
_entity.pdbx_description
1 polymer ?
#
loop_
_entity_poly.entity_id
_entity_poly.type
_entity_poly.pdbx_seq_one_letter_code
_entity_poly.pdbx_strand_id
1 'polypeptide(L)'
;MASLFTKLVRKDIMKEVIAVIIEQGIGEPNFRFNGGRLCQHLSKNVTQMFEGTSFRQLLLMRCQEEYSHKDYYLQFEVSRLCGFTLFLSDIYSNVLTKEGHRFEVLRKGLISLLLLLMTYPSDDTLKCVGQVLKGSGRLLDRDDDKSFSDLMDALKDITLTSKVPDNIVSLLLSVIEYRASDWGQIKVSNSLSSPNSKLDNTATVYNKNVSEYEIEENYSSSDSEDDECYELNFEADEMDDEIAEAFEEFISLNE
;
A
#
# COMPACT_ATOMS: atom_id res chain seq x y z
N MET A 1 -27.13 9.06 27.36
CA MET A 1 -26.22 10.15 26.92
C MET A 1 -24.75 9.86 27.21
N ALA A 2 -24.34 9.51 28.44
CA ALA A 2 -22.92 9.24 28.76
C ALA A 2 -22.26 8.13 27.89
N SER A 3 -22.95 6.99 27.67
CA SER A 3 -22.43 5.89 26.84
C SER A 3 -22.22 6.26 25.36
N LEU A 4 -23.08 7.14 24.83
CA LEU A 4 -22.98 7.60 23.45
C LEU A 4 -21.83 8.60 23.29
N PHE A 5 -21.69 9.51 24.26
CA PHE A 5 -20.57 10.44 24.34
C PHE A 5 -19.22 9.71 24.42
N THR A 6 -19.10 8.66 25.25
CA THR A 6 -17.86 7.85 25.33
C THR A 6 -17.57 7.07 24.06
N LYS A 7 -18.59 6.61 23.32
CA LYS A 7 -18.40 5.94 22.01
C LYS A 7 -17.88 6.93 20.96
N LEU A 8 -18.47 8.13 20.90
CA LEU A 8 -18.07 9.19 19.98
C LEU A 8 -16.63 9.63 20.22
N VAL A 9 -16.27 9.91 21.50
CA VAL A 9 -14.90 10.27 21.88
C VAL A 9 -13.89 9.21 21.47
N ARG A 10 -14.22 7.92 21.60
CA ARG A 10 -13.31 6.83 21.17
C ARG A 10 -13.12 6.76 19.66
N LYS A 11 -14.16 7.06 18.88
CA LYS A 11 -14.07 7.11 17.42
C LYS A 11 -13.21 8.29 16.96
N ASP A 12 -13.40 9.46 17.57
CA ASP A 12 -12.61 10.66 17.25
C ASP A 12 -11.13 10.47 17.58
N ILE A 13 -10.81 9.87 18.74
CA ILE A 13 -9.43 9.51 19.08
C ILE A 13 -8.84 8.56 18.03
N MET A 14 -9.60 7.56 17.56
CA MET A 14 -9.08 6.63 16.56
C MET A 14 -8.87 7.29 15.20
N LYS A 15 -9.76 8.19 14.79
CA LYS A 15 -9.58 9.03 13.60
C LYS A 15 -8.31 9.88 13.70
N GLU A 16 -8.06 10.46 14.88
CA GLU A 16 -6.85 11.25 15.12
C GLU A 16 -5.58 10.39 15.03
N VAL A 17 -5.58 9.20 15.63
CA VAL A 17 -4.46 8.25 15.51
C VAL A 17 -4.18 7.92 14.03
N ILE A 18 -5.23 7.63 13.26
CA ILE A 18 -5.12 7.35 11.83
C ILE A 18 -4.60 8.58 11.07
N ALA A 19 -5.09 9.78 11.39
CA ALA A 19 -4.64 11.02 10.77
C ALA A 19 -3.14 11.27 11.02
N VAL A 20 -2.67 11.06 12.25
CA VAL A 20 -1.24 11.18 12.58
C VAL A 20 -0.41 10.15 11.82
N ILE A 21 -0.84 8.89 11.75
CA ILE A 21 -0.12 7.85 10.99
C ILE A 21 -0.02 8.23 9.51
N ILE A 22 -1.11 8.73 8.91
CA ILE A 22 -1.12 9.16 7.52
C ILE A 22 -0.21 10.37 7.30
N GLU A 23 -0.28 11.38 8.17
CA GLU A 23 0.57 12.56 8.03
C GLU A 23 2.06 12.21 8.12
N GLN A 24 2.43 11.35 9.08
CA GLN A 24 3.81 10.85 9.19
C GLN A 24 4.20 9.96 8.00
N GLY A 25 3.30 9.12 7.50
CA GLY A 25 3.57 8.29 6.32
C GLY A 25 3.81 9.10 5.05
N ILE A 26 3.09 10.20 4.89
CA ILE A 26 3.25 11.16 3.79
C ILE A 26 4.59 11.91 3.94
N GLY A 27 4.80 12.54 5.10
CA GLY A 27 5.89 13.49 5.32
C GLY A 27 7.26 12.88 5.64
N GLU A 28 7.30 11.68 6.24
CA GLU A 28 8.54 11.08 6.78
C GLU A 28 8.93 9.80 6.03
N PRO A 29 9.88 9.86 5.08
CA PRO A 29 10.31 8.69 4.29
C PRO A 29 10.77 7.50 5.14
N ASN A 30 11.42 7.76 6.28
CA ASN A 30 11.91 6.72 7.19
C ASN A 30 10.79 6.02 7.98
N PHE A 31 9.64 6.71 8.16
CA PHE A 31 8.49 6.11 8.82
C PHE A 31 7.64 5.32 7.84
N ARG A 32 7.55 5.75 6.58
CA ARG A 32 6.58 5.26 5.58
C ARG A 32 6.40 3.75 5.52
N PHE A 33 7.49 2.99 5.38
CA PHE A 33 7.45 1.53 5.34
C PHE A 33 6.89 0.93 6.64
N ASN A 34 7.35 1.45 7.79
CA ASN A 34 6.85 1.03 9.10
C ASN A 34 5.40 1.45 9.32
N GLY A 35 4.98 2.59 8.78
CA GLY A 35 3.60 3.08 8.82
C GLY A 35 2.63 2.10 8.15
N GLY A 36 2.98 1.57 6.97
CA GLY A 36 2.17 0.55 6.30
C GLY A 36 2.03 -0.73 7.14
N ARG A 37 3.12 -1.20 7.75
CA ARG A 37 3.10 -2.37 8.65
C ARG A 37 2.33 -2.11 9.94
N LEU A 38 2.43 -0.90 10.49
CA LEU A 38 1.66 -0.46 11.65
C LEU A 38 0.17 -0.47 11.33
N CYS A 39 -0.24 0.07 10.18
CA CYS A 39 -1.62 0.01 9.72
C CYS A 39 -2.14 -1.43 9.62
N GLN A 40 -1.34 -2.36 9.11
CA GLN A 40 -1.70 -3.78 9.06
C GLN A 40 -1.77 -4.40 10.47
N HIS A 41 -0.85 -4.06 11.37
CA HIS A 41 -0.87 -4.52 12.75
C HIS A 41 -2.13 -4.04 13.47
N LEU A 42 -2.47 -2.75 13.36
CA LEU A 42 -3.68 -2.18 13.96
C LEU A 42 -4.95 -2.77 13.34
N SER A 43 -4.96 -2.99 12.01
CA SER A 43 -6.11 -3.63 11.32
C SER A 43 -6.39 -5.06 11.79
N LYS A 44 -5.37 -5.78 12.31
CA LYS A 44 -5.51 -7.13 12.88
C LYS A 44 -5.90 -7.10 14.35
N ASN A 45 -5.26 -6.24 15.13
CA ASN A 45 -5.31 -6.32 16.59
C ASN A 45 -6.34 -5.37 17.22
N VAL A 46 -6.78 -4.33 16.51
CA VAL A 46 -7.88 -3.46 16.96
C VAL A 46 -9.20 -4.08 16.52
N THR A 47 -9.73 -4.99 17.35
CA THR A 47 -11.01 -5.68 17.12
C THR A 47 -12.22 -4.83 17.54
N GLN A 48 -12.00 -3.75 18.29
CA GLN A 48 -13.05 -2.84 18.72
C GLN A 48 -13.71 -2.16 17.51
N MET A 49 -15.04 -2.16 17.49
CA MET A 49 -15.83 -1.38 16.55
C MET A 49 -16.13 0.04 17.08
N PHE A 50 -15.99 1.04 16.22
CA PHE A 50 -16.19 2.46 16.51
C PHE A 50 -17.47 2.93 15.81
N GLU A 51 -18.61 2.81 16.50
CA GLU A 51 -19.93 3.11 15.95
C GLU A 51 -20.25 2.30 14.68
N GLY A 52 -19.94 1.00 14.70
CA GLY A 52 -20.14 0.12 13.55
C GLY A 52 -19.01 0.17 12.52
N THR A 53 -18.00 1.03 12.71
CA THR A 53 -16.85 1.11 11.81
C THR A 53 -15.60 0.51 12.44
N SER A 54 -14.92 -0.39 11.73
CA SER A 54 -13.63 -0.95 12.14
C SER A 54 -12.48 0.04 11.92
N PHE A 55 -11.32 -0.20 12.55
CA PHE A 55 -10.09 0.55 12.26
C PHE A 55 -9.79 0.60 10.76
N ARG A 56 -9.91 -0.56 10.09
CA ARG A 56 -9.59 -0.70 8.67
C ARG A 56 -10.49 0.19 7.80
N GLN A 57 -11.78 0.22 8.10
CA GLN A 57 -12.73 1.09 7.39
C GLN A 57 -12.40 2.58 7.64
N LEU A 58 -12.10 2.98 8.88
CA LEU A 58 -11.68 4.35 9.19
C LEU A 58 -10.40 4.74 8.44
N LEU A 59 -9.43 3.82 8.32
CA LEU A 59 -8.20 4.03 7.56
C LEU A 59 -8.50 4.27 6.07
N LEU A 60 -9.33 3.42 5.45
CA LEU A 60 -9.71 3.55 4.05
C LEU A 60 -10.49 4.86 3.80
N MET A 61 -11.40 5.24 4.71
CA MET A 61 -12.11 6.52 4.65
C MET A 61 -11.13 7.70 4.68
N ARG A 62 -10.14 7.68 5.57
CA ARG A 62 -9.13 8.75 5.66
C ARG A 62 -8.24 8.79 4.41
N CYS A 63 -7.88 7.65 3.82
CA CYS A 63 -7.20 7.60 2.52
C CYS A 63 -8.05 8.18 1.39
N GLN A 64 -9.36 7.92 1.39
CA GLN A 64 -10.30 8.48 0.42
C GLN A 64 -10.37 10.01 0.55
N GLU A 65 -10.39 10.54 1.77
CA GLU A 65 -10.34 11.98 2.03
C GLU A 65 -9.04 12.61 1.49
N GLU A 66 -7.87 12.03 1.74
CA GLU A 66 -6.62 12.50 1.11
C GLU A 66 -6.68 12.43 -0.43
N TYR A 67 -7.17 11.32 -0.98
CA TYR A 67 -7.27 11.11 -2.42
C TYR A 67 -8.17 12.15 -3.09
N SER A 68 -9.25 12.59 -2.43
CA SER A 68 -10.16 13.60 -2.98
C SER A 68 -9.48 14.95 -3.28
N HIS A 69 -8.35 15.24 -2.63
CA HIS A 69 -7.58 16.48 -2.81
C HIS A 69 -6.45 16.35 -3.86
N LYS A 70 -6.33 15.21 -4.56
CA LYS A 70 -5.22 14.92 -5.50
C LYS A 70 -4.99 16.01 -6.56
N ASP A 71 -6.06 16.59 -7.10
CA ASP A 71 -6.00 17.62 -8.15
C ASP A 71 -5.51 18.96 -7.57
N TYR A 72 -5.89 19.28 -6.33
CA TYR A 72 -5.36 20.43 -5.60
C TYR A 72 -3.87 20.23 -5.30
N TYR A 73 -3.47 19.06 -4.81
CA TYR A 73 -2.06 18.78 -4.53
C TYR A 73 -1.21 18.78 -5.80
N LEU A 74 -1.72 18.29 -6.93
CA LEU A 74 -1.02 18.34 -8.21
C LEU A 74 -0.70 19.79 -8.63
N GLN A 75 -1.59 20.73 -8.33
CA GLN A 75 -1.41 22.14 -8.70
C GLN A 75 -0.55 22.92 -7.71
N PHE A 76 -0.70 22.65 -6.40
CA PHE A 76 -0.16 23.53 -5.36
C PHE A 76 0.82 22.84 -4.39
N GLU A 77 0.76 21.51 -4.24
CA GLU A 77 1.52 20.76 -3.25
C GLU A 77 2.02 19.40 -3.79
N VAL A 78 2.75 19.41 -4.90
CA VAL A 78 3.19 18.19 -5.59
C VAL A 78 3.98 17.25 -4.68
N SER A 79 4.78 17.79 -3.76
CA SER A 79 5.52 17.00 -2.77
C SER A 79 4.58 16.18 -1.86
N ARG A 80 3.44 16.76 -1.44
CA ARG A 80 2.41 16.06 -0.66
C ARG A 80 1.75 14.98 -1.50
N LEU A 81 1.44 15.26 -2.77
CA LEU A 81 0.89 14.25 -3.69
C LEU A 81 1.84 13.06 -3.86
N CYS A 82 3.13 13.31 -4.06
CA CYS A 82 4.15 12.27 -4.14
C CYS A 82 4.26 11.48 -2.83
N GLY A 83 4.32 12.17 -1.69
CA GLY A 83 4.37 11.54 -0.37
C GLY A 83 3.15 10.64 -0.09
N PHE A 84 1.95 11.12 -0.42
CA PHE A 84 0.72 10.35 -0.32
C PHE A 84 0.71 9.15 -1.27
N THR A 85 1.12 9.33 -2.52
CA THR A 85 1.18 8.23 -3.50
C THR A 85 2.15 7.13 -3.04
N LEU A 86 3.31 7.51 -2.50
CA LEU A 86 4.26 6.57 -1.91
C LEU A 86 3.66 5.86 -0.69
N PHE A 87 3.05 6.59 0.25
CA PHE A 87 2.48 5.96 1.44
C PHE A 87 1.27 5.07 1.12
N LEU A 88 0.43 5.47 0.16
CA LEU A 88 -0.68 4.64 -0.32
C LEU A 88 -0.17 3.33 -0.92
N SER A 89 0.99 3.34 -1.58
CA SER A 89 1.64 2.12 -2.07
C SER A 89 2.07 1.18 -0.94
N ASP A 90 2.56 1.71 0.18
CA ASP A 90 2.88 0.94 1.38
C ASP A 90 1.63 0.40 2.07
N ILE A 91 0.54 1.18 2.15
CA ILE A 91 -0.76 0.71 2.65
C ILE A 91 -1.27 -0.42 1.76
N TYR A 92 -1.31 -0.24 0.43
CA TYR A 92 -1.74 -1.28 -0.51
C TYR A 92 -0.91 -2.56 -0.38
N SER A 93 0.40 -2.42 -0.17
CA SER A 93 1.34 -3.54 -0.06
C SER A 93 1.25 -4.30 1.27
N ASN A 94 0.73 -3.68 2.33
CA ASN A 94 0.71 -4.29 3.66
C ASN A 94 -0.69 -4.60 4.19
N VAL A 95 -1.68 -3.74 3.94
CA VAL A 95 -3.02 -3.84 4.54
C VAL A 95 -3.91 -4.79 3.74
N LEU A 96 -4.37 -5.84 4.40
CA LEU A 96 -5.18 -6.92 3.85
C LEU A 96 -6.58 -6.95 4.49
N THR A 97 -7.53 -7.52 3.75
CA THR A 97 -8.83 -7.96 4.27
C THR A 97 -8.64 -9.06 5.31
N LYS A 98 -9.72 -9.49 5.97
CA LYS A 98 -9.64 -10.59 6.94
C LYS A 98 -9.27 -11.91 6.25
N GLU A 99 -9.69 -12.08 5.00
CA GLU A 99 -9.43 -13.21 4.10
C GLU A 99 -8.01 -13.17 3.50
N GLY A 100 -7.24 -12.12 3.79
CA GLY A 100 -5.87 -11.96 3.30
C GLY A 100 -5.77 -11.38 1.89
N HIS A 101 -6.86 -10.81 1.35
CA HIS A 101 -6.87 -10.16 0.05
C HIS A 101 -6.45 -8.69 0.13
N ARG A 102 -5.95 -8.14 -0.99
CA ARG A 102 -5.64 -6.71 -1.09
C ARG A 102 -6.89 -5.94 -1.50
N PHE A 103 -7.00 -4.69 -1.04
CA PHE A 103 -8.08 -3.80 -1.42
C PHE A 103 -7.95 -3.35 -2.87
N GLU A 104 -8.90 -3.76 -3.71
CA GLU A 104 -8.92 -3.37 -5.12
C GLU A 104 -9.10 -1.87 -5.31
N VAL A 105 -9.88 -1.23 -4.44
CA VAL A 105 -10.02 0.24 -4.41
C VAL A 105 -8.67 0.95 -4.29
N LEU A 106 -7.78 0.47 -3.41
CA LEU A 106 -6.46 1.05 -3.23
C LEU A 106 -5.60 0.86 -4.47
N ARG A 107 -5.73 -0.29 -5.14
CA ARG A 107 -5.03 -0.58 -6.40
C ARG A 107 -5.43 0.40 -7.49
N LYS A 108 -6.74 0.56 -7.72
CA LYS A 108 -7.31 1.48 -8.70
C LYS A 108 -6.92 2.93 -8.41
N GLY A 109 -7.04 3.36 -7.15
CA GLY A 109 -6.61 4.69 -6.72
C GLY A 109 -5.12 4.93 -6.95
N LEU A 110 -4.26 3.95 -6.65
CA LEU A 110 -2.83 4.07 -6.86
C LEU A 110 -2.46 4.17 -8.35
N ILE A 111 -3.05 3.35 -9.22
CA ILE A 111 -2.85 3.45 -10.67
C ILE A 111 -3.28 4.83 -11.17
N SER A 112 -4.43 5.34 -10.70
CA SER A 112 -4.91 6.68 -11.07
C SER A 112 -3.95 7.78 -10.62
N LEU A 113 -3.36 7.70 -9.41
CA LEU A 113 -2.37 8.68 -8.95
C LEU A 113 -1.09 8.64 -9.78
N LEU A 114 -0.62 7.44 -10.16
CA LEU A 114 0.57 7.30 -11.00
C LEU A 114 0.35 7.92 -12.39
N LEU A 115 -0.80 7.67 -13.01
CA LEU A 115 -1.21 8.33 -14.26
C LEU A 115 -1.29 9.85 -14.09
N LEU A 116 -1.89 10.32 -12.99
CA LEU A 116 -2.02 11.75 -12.70
C LEU A 116 -0.65 12.45 -12.58
N LEU A 117 0.29 11.86 -11.81
CA LEU A 117 1.65 12.38 -11.65
C LEU A 117 2.39 12.50 -13.00
N MET A 118 2.10 11.57 -13.91
CA MET A 118 2.67 11.54 -15.26
C MET A 118 2.11 12.61 -16.20
N THR A 119 0.94 13.21 -15.90
CA THR A 119 0.41 14.33 -16.70
C THR A 119 1.22 15.62 -16.59
N TYR A 120 1.98 15.79 -15.50
CA TYR A 120 2.90 16.90 -15.27
C TYR A 120 4.30 16.35 -14.92
N PRO A 121 5.05 15.87 -15.93
CA PRO A 121 6.34 15.21 -15.71
C PRO A 121 7.38 16.20 -15.17
N SER A 122 7.94 15.86 -14.02
CA SER A 122 9.04 16.55 -13.34
C SER A 122 9.97 15.51 -12.70
N ASP A 123 11.14 15.93 -12.22
CA ASP A 123 12.06 15.03 -11.50
C ASP A 123 11.33 14.34 -10.32
N ASP A 124 10.67 15.12 -9.46
CA ASP A 124 9.99 14.60 -8.27
C ASP A 124 8.82 13.66 -8.61
N THR A 125 7.98 14.03 -9.58
CA THR A 125 6.81 13.21 -9.94
C THR A 125 7.22 11.90 -10.59
N LEU A 126 8.20 11.91 -11.48
CA LEU A 126 8.68 10.69 -12.15
C LEU A 126 9.54 9.81 -11.23
N LYS A 127 10.30 10.42 -10.32
CA LYS A 127 10.99 9.67 -9.25
C LYS A 127 10.00 8.95 -8.35
N CYS A 128 8.93 9.64 -7.94
CA CYS A 128 7.84 9.03 -7.18
C CYS A 128 7.21 7.85 -7.92
N VAL A 129 6.83 8.04 -9.20
CA VAL A 129 6.27 6.97 -10.05
C VAL A 129 7.22 5.77 -10.13
N GLY A 130 8.50 6.03 -10.42
CA GLY A 130 9.50 4.97 -10.49
C GLY A 130 9.68 4.22 -9.17
N GLN A 131 9.67 4.92 -8.03
CA GLN A 131 9.77 4.30 -6.70
C GLN A 131 8.57 3.39 -6.40
N VAL A 132 7.34 3.86 -6.64
CA VAL A 132 6.13 3.05 -6.43
C VAL A 132 6.13 1.82 -7.33
N LEU A 133 6.47 1.97 -8.61
CA LEU A 133 6.50 0.84 -9.54
C LEU A 133 7.61 -0.16 -9.19
N LYS A 134 8.77 0.28 -8.71
CA LYS A 134 9.80 -0.64 -8.20
C LYS A 134 9.35 -1.42 -6.96
N GLY A 135 8.68 -0.75 -6.02
CA GLY A 135 8.29 -1.36 -4.74
C GLY A 135 7.04 -2.24 -4.84
N SER A 136 6.06 -1.82 -5.64
CA SER A 136 4.71 -2.41 -5.67
C SER A 136 4.25 -2.80 -7.06
N GLY A 137 5.06 -2.62 -8.12
CA GLY A 137 4.68 -2.87 -9.51
C GLY A 137 4.20 -4.30 -9.75
N ARG A 138 4.88 -5.30 -9.19
CA ARG A 138 4.44 -6.70 -9.26
C ARG A 138 3.05 -6.93 -8.66
N LEU A 139 2.72 -6.22 -7.59
CA LEU A 139 1.41 -6.34 -6.93
C LEU A 139 0.31 -5.61 -7.71
N LEU A 140 0.69 -4.64 -8.55
CA LEU A 140 -0.21 -3.84 -9.37
C LEU A 140 -0.47 -4.50 -10.74
N ASP A 141 0.55 -5.14 -11.31
CA ASP A 141 0.55 -5.82 -12.61
C ASP A 141 -0.22 -7.15 -12.53
N ARG A 142 -1.48 -7.12 -12.95
CA ARG A 142 -2.34 -8.31 -13.04
C ARG A 142 -2.53 -8.68 -14.51
N ASP A 143 -2.50 -9.98 -14.80
CA ASP A 143 -2.43 -10.54 -16.16
C ASP A 143 -3.61 -10.14 -17.08
N ASP A 144 -4.73 -9.68 -16.50
CA ASP A 144 -5.96 -9.31 -17.21
C ASP A 144 -6.29 -7.80 -17.16
N ASP A 145 -5.39 -6.97 -16.62
CA ASP A 145 -5.70 -5.57 -16.35
C ASP A 145 -5.16 -4.59 -17.41
N LYS A 146 -6.08 -4.08 -18.22
CA LYS A 146 -5.79 -3.03 -19.19
C LYS A 146 -5.28 -1.74 -18.52
N SER A 147 -5.76 -1.38 -17.34
CA SER A 147 -5.38 -0.11 -16.69
C SER A 147 -3.90 -0.06 -16.32
N PHE A 148 -3.32 -1.20 -15.91
CA PHE A 148 -1.88 -1.28 -15.67
C PHE A 148 -1.07 -1.32 -16.98
N SER A 149 -1.59 -1.93 -18.04
CA SER A 149 -0.95 -1.83 -19.37
C SER A 149 -0.91 -0.39 -19.87
N ASP A 150 -2.03 0.33 -19.78
CA ASP A 150 -2.14 1.73 -20.18
C ASP A 150 -1.18 2.62 -19.35
N LEU A 151 -1.03 2.34 -18.05
CA LEU A 151 -0.04 2.98 -17.18
C LEU A 151 1.40 2.77 -17.69
N MET A 152 1.75 1.53 -18.07
CA MET A 152 3.09 1.21 -18.55
C MET A 152 3.36 1.79 -19.94
N ASP A 153 2.34 1.94 -20.78
CA ASP A 153 2.47 2.59 -22.08
C ASP A 153 2.66 4.12 -21.91
N ALA A 154 1.91 4.76 -21.01
CA ALA A 154 2.15 6.16 -20.63
C ALA A 154 3.58 6.38 -20.08
N LEU A 155 4.08 5.44 -19.26
CA LEU A 155 5.44 5.50 -18.74
C LEU A 155 6.49 5.44 -19.86
N LYS A 156 6.31 4.56 -20.86
CA LYS A 156 7.20 4.48 -22.03
C LYS A 156 7.17 5.77 -22.83
N ASP A 157 5.97 6.28 -23.11
CA ASP A 157 5.81 7.52 -23.89
C ASP A 157 6.52 8.69 -23.22
N ILE A 158 6.37 8.85 -21.90
CA ILE A 158 7.08 9.87 -21.12
C ILE A 158 8.59 9.64 -21.17
N THR A 159 9.04 8.40 -21.01
CA THR A 159 10.48 8.07 -21.05
C THR A 159 11.10 8.44 -22.40
N LEU A 160 10.36 8.36 -23.49
CA LEU A 160 10.83 8.67 -24.86
C LEU A 160 10.67 10.14 -25.25
N THR A 161 9.70 10.85 -24.67
CA THR A 161 9.27 12.18 -25.16
C THR A 161 9.56 13.31 -24.18
N SER A 162 9.68 13.04 -22.89
CA SER A 162 9.85 14.07 -21.87
C SER A 162 11.28 14.60 -21.82
N LYS A 163 11.42 15.91 -21.58
CA LYS A 163 12.73 16.57 -21.41
C LYS A 163 13.16 16.51 -19.95
N VAL A 164 13.32 15.31 -19.41
CA VAL A 164 13.77 15.09 -18.03
C VAL A 164 15.24 14.67 -17.96
N PRO A 165 15.92 14.84 -16.82
CA PRO A 165 17.32 14.46 -16.66
C PRO A 165 17.59 12.98 -16.93
N ASP A 166 18.80 12.66 -17.41
CA ASP A 166 19.20 11.30 -17.80
C ASP A 166 19.09 10.27 -16.66
N ASN A 167 19.28 10.69 -15.40
CA ASN A 167 19.12 9.80 -14.24
C ASN A 167 17.65 9.38 -14.05
N ILE A 168 16.70 10.24 -14.40
CA ILE A 168 15.27 9.93 -14.35
C ILE A 168 14.88 9.04 -15.51
N VAL A 169 15.36 9.33 -16.72
CA VAL A 169 15.19 8.41 -17.86
C VAL A 169 15.72 7.01 -17.52
N SER A 170 16.92 6.93 -16.95
CA SER A 170 17.53 5.66 -16.52
C SER A 170 16.70 4.95 -15.44
N LEU A 171 16.13 5.70 -14.49
CA LEU A 171 15.21 5.15 -13.50
C LEU A 171 13.97 4.53 -14.17
N LEU A 172 13.32 5.26 -15.08
CA LEU A 172 12.10 4.78 -15.73
C LEU A 172 12.37 3.58 -16.66
N LEU A 173 13.46 3.62 -17.42
CA LEU A 173 13.91 2.47 -18.22
C LEU A 173 14.14 1.24 -17.35
N SER A 174 14.79 1.39 -16.19
CA SER A 174 14.99 0.27 -15.28
C SER A 174 13.68 -0.32 -14.76
N VAL A 175 12.61 0.46 -14.62
CA VAL A 175 11.27 -0.04 -14.26
C VAL A 175 10.65 -0.83 -15.41
N ILE A 176 10.76 -0.32 -16.64
CA ILE A 176 10.22 -0.97 -17.84
C ILE A 176 10.93 -2.32 -18.06
N GLU A 177 12.26 -2.35 -17.93
CA GLU A 177 13.06 -3.57 -18.01
C GLU A 177 12.74 -4.55 -16.89
N TYR A 178 12.52 -4.03 -15.67
CA TYR A 178 12.15 -4.85 -14.52
C TYR A 178 10.81 -5.55 -14.73
N ARG A 179 9.80 -4.83 -15.25
CA ARG A 179 8.52 -5.45 -15.66
C ARG A 179 8.72 -6.46 -16.79
N ALA A 180 9.50 -6.14 -17.82
CA ALA A 180 9.76 -7.05 -18.94
C ALA A 180 10.44 -8.36 -18.49
N SER A 181 11.19 -8.29 -17.38
CA SER A 181 11.82 -9.42 -16.71
C SER A 181 10.90 -10.09 -15.69
N ASP A 182 9.57 -9.95 -15.82
CA ASP A 182 8.56 -10.50 -14.90
C ASP A 182 8.84 -10.12 -13.44
N TRP A 183 9.16 -8.84 -13.22
CA TRP A 183 9.51 -8.28 -11.92
C TRP A 183 10.66 -9.03 -11.23
N GLY A 184 11.59 -9.60 -12.00
CA GLY A 184 12.74 -10.34 -11.51
C GLY A 184 12.42 -11.76 -11.02
N GLN A 185 11.30 -12.35 -11.45
CA GLN A 185 10.99 -13.74 -11.15
C GLN A 185 12.01 -14.68 -11.81
N ILE A 186 12.74 -15.42 -10.97
CA ILE A 186 13.54 -16.55 -11.43
C ILE A 186 12.55 -17.69 -11.72
N LYS A 187 12.23 -17.90 -12.99
CA LYS A 187 11.48 -19.09 -13.41
C LYS A 187 12.37 -20.29 -13.15
N VAL A 188 12.16 -20.97 -12.03
CA VAL A 188 12.77 -22.28 -11.78
C VAL A 188 12.17 -23.22 -12.83
N SER A 189 12.93 -23.45 -13.90
CA SER A 189 12.59 -24.45 -14.89
C SER A 189 12.59 -25.80 -14.19
N ASN A 190 11.41 -26.33 -13.86
CA ASN A 190 11.22 -27.69 -13.39
C ASN A 190 11.51 -28.67 -14.54
N SER A 191 12.79 -28.82 -14.89
CA SER A 191 13.30 -30.04 -15.50
C SER A 191 13.82 -30.89 -14.35
N LEU A 192 12.94 -31.71 -13.75
CA LEU A 192 13.20 -33.03 -13.16
C LEU A 192 11.98 -33.44 -12.33
N SER A 193 11.23 -34.38 -12.89
CA SER A 193 10.21 -35.18 -12.22
C SER A 193 10.81 -35.98 -11.05
N SER A 194 10.33 -35.75 -9.83
CA SER A 194 10.14 -36.81 -8.83
C SER A 194 9.19 -36.36 -7.69
N PRO A 195 8.23 -37.20 -7.24
CA PRO A 195 7.23 -36.80 -6.25
C PRO A 195 7.69 -37.15 -4.84
N ASN A 196 8.01 -36.13 -4.03
CA ASN A 196 7.72 -36.05 -2.59
C ASN A 196 8.53 -34.92 -1.93
N SER A 197 7.84 -33.86 -1.52
CA SER A 197 8.03 -33.21 -0.21
C SER A 197 7.00 -32.09 -0.08
N LYS A 198 6.47 -31.98 1.14
CA LYS A 198 5.40 -31.06 1.54
C LYS A 198 5.86 -29.62 1.32
N LEU A 199 4.98 -28.82 0.71
CA LEU A 199 5.22 -27.42 0.40
C LEU A 199 4.85 -26.56 1.62
N ASP A 200 5.84 -26.21 2.44
CA ASP A 200 5.74 -25.06 3.35
C ASP A 200 6.02 -23.79 2.53
N ASN A 201 4.97 -23.06 2.16
CA ASN A 201 5.09 -21.77 1.49
C ASN A 201 5.34 -20.66 2.52
N THR A 202 6.59 -20.49 2.93
CA THR A 202 7.08 -19.22 3.51
C THR A 202 8.43 -18.86 2.88
N ALA A 203 8.39 -18.28 1.68
CA ALA A 203 9.59 -17.73 1.05
C ALA A 203 9.28 -16.36 0.46
N THR A 204 9.15 -15.36 1.35
CA THR A 204 9.39 -13.98 0.97
C THR A 204 10.90 -13.81 0.81
N VAL A 205 11.41 -14.08 -0.39
CA VAL A 205 12.81 -13.79 -0.72
C VAL A 205 12.93 -12.27 -0.87
N TYR A 206 13.26 -11.61 0.24
CA TYR A 206 13.74 -10.24 0.23
C TYR A 206 15.08 -10.22 -0.51
N ASN A 207 15.10 -9.57 -1.68
CA ASN A 207 16.34 -9.27 -2.38
C ASN A 207 17.04 -8.13 -1.62
N LYS A 208 17.96 -8.51 -0.75
CA LYS A 208 18.89 -7.61 -0.06
C LYS A 208 19.84 -7.03 -1.10
N ASN A 209 19.49 -5.87 -1.63
CA ASN A 209 20.42 -4.93 -2.25
C ASN A 209 19.99 -3.50 -1.89
N VAL A 210 19.96 -3.22 -0.59
CA VAL A 210 20.07 -1.86 -0.07
C VAL A 210 21.50 -1.71 0.42
N SER A 211 22.18 -0.75 -0.17
CA SER A 211 23.50 -0.27 0.22
C SER A 211 23.59 -0.12 1.74
N GLU A 212 24.60 -0.78 2.27
CA GLU A 212 25.25 -0.61 3.57
C GLU A 212 25.00 0.77 4.20
N TYR A 213 24.14 0.80 5.22
CA TYR A 213 24.23 1.77 6.31
C TYR A 213 24.39 0.95 7.58
N GLU A 214 25.60 0.97 8.13
CA GLU A 214 25.95 0.33 9.39
C GLU A 214 25.15 0.98 10.54
N ILE A 215 24.37 0.17 11.25
CA ILE A 215 23.87 0.52 12.59
C ILE A 215 24.27 -0.63 13.50
N GLU A 216 25.39 -0.44 14.20
CA GLU A 216 25.75 -1.27 15.36
C GLU A 216 24.93 -0.80 16.56
N GLU A 217 23.92 -1.56 16.98
CA GLU A 217 23.47 -1.49 18.37
C GLU A 217 23.22 -2.88 18.94
N ASN A 218 24.01 -3.16 19.96
CA ASN A 218 24.11 -4.38 20.73
C ASN A 218 23.17 -4.27 21.94
N TYR A 219 22.11 -5.06 22.01
CA TYR A 219 21.35 -5.24 23.25
C TYR A 219 21.09 -6.72 23.50
N SER A 220 21.80 -7.24 24.50
CA SER A 220 21.54 -8.51 25.16
C SER A 220 20.60 -8.25 26.32
N SER A 221 19.44 -8.93 26.35
CA SER A 221 18.74 -9.19 27.61
C SER A 221 17.87 -10.43 27.51
N SER A 222 18.00 -11.20 28.58
CA SER A 222 17.57 -12.55 28.87
C SER A 222 16.12 -12.62 29.37
N ASP A 223 15.52 -13.81 29.18
CA ASP A 223 14.53 -14.52 29.99
C ASP A 223 13.39 -13.75 30.69
N SER A 224 12.15 -14.13 30.39
CA SER A 224 11.35 -14.97 31.30
C SER A 224 9.99 -15.37 30.68
N GLU A 225 9.55 -16.56 31.08
CA GLU A 225 8.43 -17.37 30.59
C GLU A 225 7.03 -16.87 31.00
N ASP A 226 6.03 -17.56 30.44
CA ASP A 226 4.59 -17.62 30.77
C ASP A 226 3.65 -16.58 30.14
N ASP A 227 2.86 -17.03 29.15
CA ASP A 227 1.47 -16.58 29.01
C ASP A 227 0.59 -17.68 28.38
N GLU A 228 -0.43 -18.11 29.12
CA GLU A 228 -1.40 -19.14 28.77
C GLU A 228 -2.36 -18.65 27.66
N CYS A 229 -2.54 -19.47 26.62
CA CYS A 229 -3.43 -19.19 25.49
C CYS A 229 -4.89 -19.53 25.83
N TYR A 230 -5.76 -18.53 25.92
CA TYR A 230 -7.22 -18.72 25.94
C TYR A 230 -7.77 -18.58 24.50
N GLU A 231 -8.12 -19.70 23.87
CA GLU A 231 -8.90 -19.72 22.64
C GLU A 231 -10.34 -19.24 22.91
N LEU A 232 -10.74 -18.14 22.28
CA LEU A 232 -12.14 -17.71 22.22
C LEU A 232 -12.64 -17.80 20.77
N ASN A 233 -13.50 -18.79 20.57
CA ASN A 233 -14.24 -19.03 19.33
C ASN A 233 -15.36 -17.99 19.22
N PHE A 234 -15.35 -17.14 18.19
CA PHE A 234 -16.47 -16.27 17.84
C PHE A 234 -16.91 -16.55 16.41
N GLU A 235 -18.15 -17.00 16.28
CA GLU A 235 -18.85 -17.19 15.02
C GLU A 235 -18.88 -15.87 14.23
N ALA A 236 -18.61 -15.95 12.93
CA ALA A 236 -18.52 -14.83 12.01
C ALA A 236 -19.90 -14.55 11.40
N ASP A 237 -20.44 -13.35 11.63
CA ASP A 237 -21.60 -12.86 10.89
C ASP A 237 -21.16 -12.23 9.56
N GLU A 238 -21.79 -12.73 8.48
CA GLU A 238 -21.72 -12.28 7.08
C GLU A 238 -22.15 -10.80 6.96
N MET A 239 -21.21 -9.89 6.66
CA MET A 239 -21.53 -8.46 6.49
C MET A 239 -20.53 -7.70 5.60
N ASP A 240 -19.78 -8.40 4.74
CA ASP A 240 -18.77 -7.76 3.88
C ASP A 240 -19.31 -7.38 2.48
N ASP A 241 -20.40 -7.99 2.00
CA ASP A 241 -20.94 -7.76 0.65
C ASP A 241 -21.74 -6.46 0.50
N GLU A 242 -22.55 -6.10 1.50
CA GLU A 242 -23.42 -4.90 1.48
C GLU A 242 -22.60 -3.59 1.50
N ILE A 243 -21.38 -3.64 2.06
CA ILE A 243 -20.50 -2.47 2.21
C ILE A 243 -19.68 -2.23 0.93
N ALA A 244 -19.33 -3.30 0.21
CA ALA A 244 -18.70 -3.19 -1.11
C ALA A 244 -19.65 -2.51 -2.10
N GLU A 245 -20.94 -2.86 -2.06
CA GLU A 245 -21.98 -2.29 -2.92
C GLU A 245 -22.20 -0.78 -2.66
N ALA A 246 -22.24 -0.36 -1.39
CA ALA A 246 -22.37 1.05 -1.03
C ALA A 246 -21.18 1.93 -1.48
N PHE A 247 -19.98 1.35 -1.56
CA PHE A 247 -18.79 2.05 -2.04
C PHE A 247 -18.79 2.21 -3.57
N GLU A 248 -19.26 1.21 -4.31
CA GLU A 248 -19.38 1.27 -5.77
C GLU A 248 -20.47 2.24 -6.24
N GLU A 249 -21.61 2.29 -5.53
CA GLU A 249 -22.71 3.19 -5.84
C GLU A 249 -22.28 4.67 -5.72
N PHE A 250 -21.47 5.00 -4.72
CA PHE A 250 -20.91 6.36 -4.55
C PHE A 250 -19.92 6.76 -5.66
N ILE A 251 -19.13 5.81 -6.17
CA ILE A 251 -18.22 6.07 -7.29
C ILE A 251 -19.01 6.43 -8.56
N SER A 252 -20.11 5.72 -8.82
CA SER A 252 -20.96 5.95 -10.01
C SER A 252 -21.71 7.29 -10.01
N LEU A 253 -21.79 7.98 -8.87
CA LEU A 253 -22.50 9.26 -8.72
C LEU A 253 -21.61 10.49 -9.00
N ASN A 254 -20.30 10.28 -9.21
CA ASN A 254 -19.31 11.35 -9.42
C ASN A 254 -18.58 11.26 -10.79
N GLU A 255 -19.10 10.49 -11.74
CA GLU A 255 -18.80 10.63 -13.18
C GLU A 255 -19.74 11.63 -13.86
#